data_AF-A0A2V8ST58-F1
#
_entry.id   AF-A0A2V8ST58-F1
#
_cell.length_a   1.000
_cell.length_b   1.000
_cell.length_c   1.000
_cell.angle_alpha   90.00
_cell.angle_beta   90.00
_cell.angle_gamma   90.00
#
_symmetry.space_group_name_H-M   'P 1'
#
loop_
_entity.id
_entity.type
_entity.pdbx_description
1 polymer ?
#
loop_
_entity_poly.entity_id
_entity_poly.type
_entity_poly.pdbx_seq_one_letter_code
_entity_poly.pdbx_strand_id
1 'polypeptide(L)' 'MERILNAWRTLAPDETFGGMTLAQYEAIVTAARAARQRIEDLNDQLTEAIAGREAADDAFAAKARL' A
#
# COMPACT_ATOMS: atom_id res chain seq x y z
N MET A 1 7.55 -6.43 -6.32
CA MET A 1 7.41 -7.74 -5.65
C MET A 1 6.27 -8.55 -6.29
N GLU A 2 5.08 -7.96 -6.48
CA GLU A 2 3.98 -8.66 -7.17
C GLU A 2 4.30 -9.14 -8.58
N ARG A 3 5.03 -8.35 -9.38
CA ARG A 3 5.50 -8.81 -10.70
C ARG A 3 6.30 -10.11 -10.64
N ILE A 4 7.10 -10.31 -9.59
CA ILE A 4 7.91 -11.52 -9.41
C ILE A 4 7.02 -12.69 -9.00
N LEU A 5 6.11 -12.49 -8.05
CA LEU A 5 5.13 -13.50 -7.64
C LEU A 5 4.23 -13.93 -8.80
N ASN A 6 3.74 -12.99 -9.60
CA ASN A 6 2.89 -13.29 -10.75
C ASN A 6 3.67 -14.00 -11.86
N ALA A 7 4.90 -13.59 -12.15
CA ALA A 7 5.75 -14.30 -13.10
C ALA A 7 6.02 -15.73 -12.64
N TRP A 8 6.34 -15.93 -11.36
CA TRP A 8 6.61 -17.25 -10.79
C TRP A 8 5.35 -18.14 -10.84
N ARG A 9 4.19 -17.64 -10.41
CA ARG A 9 2.90 -18.35 -10.50
C ARG A 9 2.57 -18.80 -11.92
N THR A 10 2.84 -17.97 -12.91
CA THR A 10 2.45 -18.24 -14.30
C THR A 10 3.45 -19.11 -15.05
N LEU A 11 4.75 -18.91 -14.80
CA LEU A 11 5.80 -19.49 -15.63
C LEU A 11 6.44 -20.73 -15.01
N ALA A 12 6.46 -20.84 -13.67
CA ALA A 12 7.23 -21.86 -12.98
C ALA A 12 6.65 -22.21 -11.58
N PRO A 13 5.34 -22.52 -11.46
CA PRO A 13 4.69 -22.68 -10.16
C PRO A 13 5.27 -23.79 -9.28
N ASP A 14 5.80 -24.85 -9.92
CA ASP A 14 6.35 -26.02 -9.24
C ASP A 14 7.87 -25.91 -8.98
N GLU A 15 8.52 -24.85 -9.49
CA GLU A 15 9.95 -24.64 -9.32
C GLU A 15 10.30 -24.00 -7.99
N THR A 16 11.48 -24.39 -7.47
CA THR A 16 12.06 -23.78 -6.27
C THR A 16 13.05 -22.68 -6.64
N PHE A 17 12.99 -21.53 -5.96
CA PHE A 17 13.98 -20.47 -6.10
C PHE A 17 14.67 -20.22 -4.76
N GLY A 18 16.00 -20.24 -4.75
CA GLY A 18 16.78 -20.11 -3.51
C GLY A 18 16.48 -21.20 -2.48
N GLY A 19 16.06 -22.40 -2.94
CA GLY A 19 15.64 -23.51 -2.08
C GLY A 19 14.25 -23.37 -1.48
N MET A 20 13.45 -22.38 -1.91
CA MET A 20 12.09 -22.15 -1.42
C MET A 20 11.06 -22.38 -2.53
N THR A 21 9.93 -22.98 -2.18
CA THR A 21 8.75 -23.01 -3.05
C THR A 21 8.08 -21.64 -3.10
N LEU A 22 7.23 -21.41 -4.10
CA LEU A 22 6.40 -20.21 -4.18
C LEU A 22 5.60 -19.98 -2.88
N ALA A 23 5.01 -21.03 -2.31
CA ALA A 23 4.22 -20.96 -1.08
C ALA A 23 5.08 -20.51 0.13
N GLN A 24 6.30 -21.03 0.26
CA GLN A 24 7.23 -20.63 1.31
C GLN A 24 7.67 -19.17 1.15
N TYR A 25 7.97 -18.76 -0.09
CA TYR A 25 8.32 -17.38 -0.38
C TYR A 25 7.16 -16.43 -0.09
N GLU A 26 5.93 -16.77 -0.50
CA GLU A 26 4.72 -16.01 -0.21
C GLU A 26 4.50 -15.82 1.29
N ALA A 27 4.69 -16.87 2.09
CA ALA A 27 4.58 -16.78 3.55
C ALA A 27 5.57 -15.76 4.14
N ILE A 28 6.80 -15.72 3.65
CA ILE A 28 7.83 -14.78 4.12
C ILE A 28 7.49 -13.34 3.74
N VAL A 29 7.05 -13.11 2.49
CA VAL A 29 6.81 -11.74 2.02
C VAL A 29 5.45 -11.17 2.43
N THR A 30 4.52 -12.01 2.92
CA THR A 30 3.15 -11.60 3.29
C THR A 30 3.14 -10.47 4.29
N ALA A 31 3.91 -10.56 5.38
CA ALA A 31 3.96 -9.51 6.40
C ALA A 31 4.48 -8.18 5.83
N ALA A 32 5.56 -8.23 5.03
CA ALA A 32 6.11 -7.04 4.38
C ALA A 32 5.14 -6.44 3.33
N ARG A 33 4.33 -7.27 2.66
CA ARG A 33 3.30 -6.80 1.72
C ARG A 33 2.15 -6.12 2.46
N ALA A 34 1.64 -6.75 3.53
CA ALA A 34 0.59 -6.16 4.37
C ALA A 34 1.03 -4.81 4.97
N ALA A 35 2.28 -4.71 5.42
CA ALA A 35 2.82 -3.46 5.94
C ALA A 35 2.89 -2.36 4.87
N ARG A 36 3.30 -2.69 3.64
CA ARG A 36 3.33 -1.72 2.53
C ARG A 36 1.92 -1.25 2.16
N GLN A 37 0.96 -2.17 2.04
CA GLN A 37 -0.44 -1.81 1.80
C GLN A 37 -0.96 -0.88 2.89
N ARG A 38 -0.67 -1.19 4.16
CA ARG A 38 -1.11 -0.35 5.27
C ARG A 38 -0.51 1.06 5.21
N ILE A 39 0.72 1.21 4.74
CA ILE A 39 1.35 2.53 4.54
C ILE A 39 0.62 3.29 3.43
N GLU A 40 0.28 2.65 2.32
CA GLU A 40 -0.51 3.25 1.24
C GLU A 40 -1.87 3.74 1.77
N ASP A 41 -2.61 2.90 2.49
CA ASP A 41 -3.90 3.27 3.08
C ASP A 41 -3.78 4.46 4.06
N LEU A 42 -2.68 4.53 4.82
CA LEU A 42 -2.42 5.62 5.75
C LEU A 42 -2.09 6.93 5.03
N ASN A 43 -1.40 6.87 3.89
CA ASN A 43 -1.11 8.04 3.06
C ASN A 43 -2.38 8.59 2.42
N ASP A 44 -3.28 7.71 1.99
CA ASP A 44 -4.60 8.11 1.46
C ASP A 44 -5.42 8.83 2.54
N GLN A 45 -5.47 8.27 3.75
CA GLN A 45 -6.13 8.90 4.91
C GLN A 45 -5.50 10.24 5.27
N LEU A 46 -4.17 10.35 5.22
CA LEU A 46 -3.47 11.62 5.46
C LEU A 46 -3.86 12.66 4.41
N THR A 47 -3.92 12.27 3.14
CA THR A 47 -4.30 13.15 2.03
C THR A 47 -5.73 13.67 2.21
N GLU A 48 -6.66 12.79 2.55
CA GLU A 48 -8.05 13.17 2.84
C GLU A 48 -8.14 14.14 4.04
N ALA A 49 -7.41 13.86 5.11
CA ALA A 49 -7.39 14.72 6.29
C ALA A 49 -6.80 16.11 6.00
N ILE A 50 -5.75 16.18 5.18
CA ILE A 50 -5.18 17.46 4.73
C ILE A 50 -6.22 18.26 3.95
N ALA A 51 -6.88 17.65 2.95
CA ALA A 51 -7.90 18.31 2.16
C ALA A 51 -9.08 18.78 3.00
N GLY A 52 -9.52 17.97 3.97
CA GLY A 52 -10.59 18.35 4.90
C GLY A 52 -10.22 19.55 5.78
N ARG A 53 -8.98 19.59 6.27
CA ARG A 53 -8.47 20.72 7.05
C ARG A 53 -8.36 21.98 6.20
N GLU A 54 -7.82 21.89 4.99
CA GLU A 54 -7.71 23.04 4.08
C GLU A 54 -9.08 23.64 3.74
N ALA A 55 -10.08 22.81 3.45
CA ALA A 55 -11.44 23.28 3.21
C ALA A 55 -12.06 23.98 4.44
N ALA A 56 -11.76 23.49 5.65
CA ALA A 56 -12.23 24.11 6.88
C ALA A 56 -11.53 25.47 7.13
N ASP A 57 -10.23 25.55 6.89
CA ASP A 57 -9.44 26.79 7.01
C ASP A 57 -9.93 27.85 6.01
N ASP A 58 -10.20 27.47 4.76
CA ASP A 58 -10.76 28.36 3.74
C ASP A 58 -12.14 28.89 4.15
N ALA A 59 -13.01 28.02 4.68
CA ALA A 59 -14.32 28.42 5.16
C ALA A 59 -14.24 29.39 6.36
N PHE A 60 -13.28 29.17 7.27
CA PHE A 60 -13.02 30.07 8.38
C PHE A 60 -12.50 31.42 7.89
N ALA A 61 -11.50 31.43 7.01
CA ALA A 61 -10.91 32.64 6.45
C ALA A 61 -11.94 33.49 5.68
N ALA A 62 -12.87 32.84 4.95
CA ALA A 62 -13.97 33.53 4.29
C ALA A 62 -14.91 34.22 5.30
N LYS A 63 -15.23 33.57 6.43
CA LYS A 63 -16.06 34.17 7.49
C LYS A 63 -15.37 35.29 8.25
N ALA A 64 -14.07 35.17 8.51
CA ALA A 64 -13.31 36.15 9.28
C ALA A 64 -13.04 37.46 8.52
N ARG A 65 -13.25 37.49 7.19
CA ARG A 65 -13.12 38.68 6.35
C ARG A 65 -14.40 39.53 6.27
N LEU A 66 -15.49 39.12 6.93
CA LEU A 66 -16.73 39.88 7.11
C LEU A 66 -16.70 40.61 8.46
#